data_AF-A0A1L8CXZ8-F1
#
_entry.id   AF-A0A1L8CXZ8-F1
#
_cell.length_a   1.000
_cell.length_b   1.000
_cell.length_c   1.000
_cell.angle_alpha   90.00
_cell.angle_beta   90.00
_cell.angle_gamma   90.00
#
_symmetry.space_group_name_H-M   'P 1'
#
loop_
_entity.id
_entity.type
_entity.pdbx_description
1 polymer ?
#
loop_
_entity_poly.entity_id
_entity_poly.type
_entity_poly.pdbx_seq_one_letter_code
_entity_poly.pdbx_strand_id
1 'polypeptide(L)'
;MGKVWIVAEQREGKLKKVTFEMVTLARKIGGEVEGVVIGKDVKGLASELGEYGVGKIYVADHPDLEQYTTAKYTRVLADLINKEKP
;
A
#
# COMPACT_ATOMS: atom_id res chain seq x y z
N MET A 1 14.33 14.42 -4.74
CA MET A 1 12.86 14.27 -4.87
C MET A 1 12.39 13.35 -3.75
N GLY A 2 11.19 13.55 -3.20
CA GLY A 2 10.66 12.76 -2.07
C GLY A 2 10.12 11.38 -2.48
N LYS A 3 9.57 10.64 -1.53
CA LYS A 3 8.88 9.37 -1.79
C LYS A 3 7.41 9.69 -2.10
N VAL A 4 6.81 8.91 -3.00
CA VAL A 4 5.37 8.99 -3.29
C VAL A 4 4.76 7.66 -2.92
N TRP A 5 3.90 7.67 -1.91
CA TRP A 5 3.23 6.46 -1.46
C TRP A 5 1.88 6.28 -2.14
N ILE A 6 1.62 5.04 -2.53
CA ILE A 6 0.27 4.57 -2.85
C ILE A 6 -0.21 3.62 -1.76
N VAL A 7 -1.45 3.79 -1.31
CA VAL A 7 -2.11 2.81 -0.44
C VAL A 7 -2.88 1.86 -1.34
N ALA A 8 -2.41 0.63 -1.43
CA ALA A 8 -2.98 -0.40 -2.27
C ALA A 8 -4.19 -1.03 -1.57
N GLU A 9 -5.38 -0.60 -1.99
CA GLU A 9 -6.61 -1.12 -1.44
C GLU A 9 -6.85 -2.55 -1.91
N GLN A 10 -7.08 -3.46 -0.96
CA GLN A 10 -7.48 -4.84 -1.21
C GLN A 10 -8.87 -5.12 -0.65
N ARG A 11 -9.60 -6.02 -1.30
CA ARG A 11 -10.81 -6.63 -0.76
C ARG A 11 -10.75 -8.12 -1.03
N GLU A 12 -10.97 -8.92 0.01
CA GLU A 12 -10.98 -10.39 -0.08
C GLU A 12 -9.70 -10.96 -0.73
N GLY A 13 -8.54 -10.39 -0.35
CA GLY A 13 -7.24 -10.85 -0.84
C GLY A 13 -6.97 -10.49 -2.30
N LYS A 14 -7.68 -9.51 -2.86
CA LYS A 14 -7.47 -9.02 -4.23
C LYS A 14 -7.31 -7.51 -4.25
N LEU A 15 -6.31 -7.02 -5.00
CA LEU A 15 -6.15 -5.59 -5.22
C LEU A 15 -7.31 -5.04 -6.05
N LYS A 16 -7.82 -3.89 -5.63
CA LYS A 16 -8.77 -3.14 -6.46
C LYS A 16 -8.06 -2.55 -7.67
N LYS A 17 -8.74 -2.51 -8.82
CA LYS A 17 -8.20 -1.95 -10.07
C LYS A 17 -7.68 -0.52 -9.94
N VAL A 18 -8.34 0.30 -9.12
CA VAL A 18 -7.94 1.69 -8.86
C VAL A 18 -6.51 1.80 -8.31
N THR A 19 -6.00 0.77 -7.62
CA THR A 19 -4.62 0.72 -7.13
C THR A 19 -3.61 0.89 -8.26
N PHE A 20 -3.82 0.25 -9.42
CA PHE A 20 -2.91 0.35 -10.57
C PHE A 20 -2.98 1.71 -11.28
N GLU A 21 -4.15 2.34 -11.25
CA GLU A 21 -4.32 3.73 -11.70
C GLU A 21 -3.53 4.69 -10.80
N MET A 22 -3.54 4.46 -9.48
CA MET A 22 -2.76 5.25 -8.53
C MET A 22 -1.26 5.09 -8.74
N VAL A 23 -0.76 3.87 -9.01
CA VAL A 23 0.65 3.65 -9.38
C VAL A 23 1.02 4.46 -10.63
N THR A 24 0.15 4.45 -11.64
CA THR A 24 0.37 5.22 -12.87
C THR A 24 0.45 6.73 -12.61
N LEU A 25 -0.42 7.27 -11.75
CA LEU A 25 -0.38 8.68 -11.35
C LEU A 25 0.84 9.02 -10.50
N ALA A 26 1.20 8.18 -9.52
CA ALA A 26 2.36 8.38 -8.67
C ALA A 26 3.66 8.51 -9.48
N ARG A 27 3.80 7.68 -10.53
CA ARG A 27 4.93 7.76 -11.45
C ARG A 27 5.00 9.07 -12.25
N LYS A 28 3.85 9.71 -12.53
CA LYS A 28 3.80 11.02 -13.19
C LYS A 28 4.18 12.17 -12.27
N ILE A 29 3.89 12.05 -10.97
CA ILE A 29 4.34 13.03 -9.95
C ILE A 29 5.87 13.03 -9.87
N GLY A 30 6.49 11.87 -10.08
CA GLY A 30 7.93 11.68 -10.01
C GLY A 30 8.41 11.43 -8.57
N GLY A 31 9.63 10.90 -8.45
CA GLY A 31 10.18 10.42 -7.18
C GLY A 31 10.13 8.90 -7.06
N GLU A 32 10.47 8.39 -5.88
CA GLU A 32 10.45 6.95 -5.60
C GLU A 32 9.03 6.52 -5.25
N VAL A 33 8.41 5.69 -6.09
CA VAL A 33 7.07 5.16 -5.84
C VAL A 33 7.17 3.94 -4.92
N GLU A 34 6.58 4.06 -3.73
CA GLU A 34 6.47 2.98 -2.75
C GLU A 34 5.00 2.65 -2.50
N GLY A 35 4.71 1.43 -2.04
CA GLY A 35 3.35 0.94 -1.82
C GLY A 35 3.10 0.51 -0.38
N VAL A 36 1.86 0.63 0.08
CA VAL A 36 1.43 0.08 1.37
C VAL A 36 0.24 -0.84 1.15
N VAL A 37 0.33 -2.09 1.60
CA VAL A 37 -0.77 -3.07 1.59
C VAL A 37 -1.12 -3.42 3.04
N ILE A 38 -2.41 -3.37 3.36
CA ILE A 38 -2.94 -3.62 4.71
C ILE A 38 -4.07 -4.65 4.61
N GLY A 39 -3.98 -5.72 5.41
CA GLY A 39 -5.02 -6.75 5.48
C GLY A 39 -4.56 -8.00 6.21
N LYS A 40 -5.21 -9.13 5.90
CA LYS A 40 -4.86 -10.48 6.36
C LYS A 40 -4.51 -11.34 5.17
N ASP A 41 -3.42 -12.10 5.27
CA ASP A 41 -2.89 -12.98 4.23
C ASP A 41 -2.60 -12.22 2.92
N VAL A 42 -2.12 -10.98 3.04
CA VAL A 42 -1.93 -10.03 1.93
C VAL A 42 -0.49 -9.95 1.43
N LYS A 43 0.46 -10.65 2.06
CA LYS A 43 1.87 -10.64 1.65
C LYS A 43 2.08 -10.96 0.16
N GLY A 44 1.26 -11.83 -0.42
CA GLY A 44 1.32 -12.17 -1.85
C GLY A 44 1.01 -11.01 -2.80
N LEU A 45 0.20 -10.03 -2.36
CA LEU A 45 -0.17 -8.86 -3.16
C LEU A 45 0.99 -7.88 -3.37
N ALA A 46 2.03 -7.96 -2.55
CA ALA A 46 3.24 -7.16 -2.74
C ALA A 46 3.96 -7.54 -4.03
N SER A 47 4.01 -8.83 -4.39
CA SER A 47 4.62 -9.26 -5.65
C SER A 47 3.88 -8.67 -6.86
N GLU A 48 2.54 -8.69 -6.83
CA GLU A 48 1.70 -8.10 -7.88
C GLU A 48 2.00 -6.60 -8.06
N LEU A 49 2.06 -5.82 -6.98
CA LEU A 49 2.42 -4.39 -7.06
C LEU A 49 3.83 -4.15 -7.62
N GLY A 50 4.79 -5.01 -7.30
CA GLY A 50 6.16 -4.92 -7.80
C GLY A 50 6.22 -4.99 -9.33
N GLU A 51 5.36 -5.80 -9.95
CA GLU A 51 5.27 -5.92 -11.42
C GLU A 51 4.82 -4.61 -12.11
N TYR A 52 4.11 -3.74 -11.39
CA TYR A 52 3.68 -2.43 -11.90
C TYR A 52 4.70 -1.31 -11.66
N GLY A 53 5.89 -1.64 -11.15
CA GLY A 53 7.00 -0.70 -10.95
C GLY A 53 6.96 0.04 -9.61
N VAL A 54 6.32 -0.55 -8.59
CA VAL A 54 6.40 -0.08 -7.20
C VAL A 54 7.69 -0.62 -6.58
N GLY A 55 8.57 0.26 -6.09
CA GLY A 55 9.91 -0.11 -5.64
C GLY A 55 9.93 -0.81 -4.29
N LYS A 56 9.61 -0.08 -3.20
CA LYS A 56 9.49 -0.64 -1.85
C LYS A 56 8.01 -0.82 -1.52
N ILE A 57 7.66 -1.96 -0.92
CA ILE A 57 6.28 -2.23 -0.52
C ILE A 57 6.26 -2.60 0.96
N TYR A 58 5.51 -1.83 1.73
CA TYR A 58 5.23 -2.11 3.14
C TYR A 58 3.99 -2.98 3.24
N VAL A 59 4.09 -4.05 4.01
CA VAL A 59 2.99 -4.99 4.22
C VAL A 59 2.64 -5.00 5.70
N ALA A 60 1.41 -4.62 6.02
CA ALA A 60 0.80 -4.83 7.31
C ALA A 60 -0.17 -6.00 7.21
N ASP A 61 0.33 -7.19 7.55
CA ASP A 61 -0.40 -8.45 7.50
C ASP A 61 -0.75 -8.92 8.91
N HIS A 62 -2.03 -8.87 9.28
CA HIS A 62 -2.48 -9.29 10.60
C HIS A 62 -3.95 -9.75 10.58
N PRO A 63 -4.33 -10.79 11.36
CA PRO A 63 -5.72 -11.27 11.41
C PRO A 63 -6.75 -10.17 11.73
N ASP A 64 -6.41 -9.23 12.61
CA ASP A 64 -7.29 -8.11 12.97
C ASP A 64 -7.60 -7.14 11.83
N LEU A 65 -6.87 -7.23 10.72
CA LEU A 65 -7.00 -6.38 9.54
C LEU A 65 -7.80 -7.08 8.42
N GLU A 66 -8.36 -8.27 8.67
CA GLU A 66 -9.19 -9.00 7.69
C GLU A 66 -10.36 -8.16 7.18
N GLN A 67 -11.03 -7.45 8.10
CA GLN A 67 -12.08 -6.50 7.77
C GLN A 67 -11.55 -5.07 7.88
N TYR A 68 -11.80 -4.28 6.84
CA TYR A 68 -11.48 -2.86 6.87
C TYR A 68 -12.23 -2.18 8.01
N THR A 69 -11.48 -1.45 8.83
CA THR A 69 -12.05 -0.46 9.75
C THR A 69 -11.16 0.78 9.71
N THR A 70 -11.79 1.96 9.70
CA THR A 70 -11.09 3.24 9.66
C THR A 70 -10.03 3.32 10.77
N ALA A 71 -10.39 2.98 12.01
CA ALA A 71 -9.48 3.10 13.15
C ALA A 71 -8.20 2.24 13.00
N LYS A 72 -8.33 0.97 12.60
CA LYS A 72 -7.17 0.07 12.49
C LYS A 72 -6.26 0.48 11.33
N TYR A 73 -6.83 0.78 10.17
CA TYR A 73 -6.07 1.18 8.98
C TYR A 73 -5.40 2.55 9.18
N THR A 74 -6.11 3.51 9.77
CA THR A 74 -5.54 4.82 10.12
C THR A 74 -4.37 4.67 11.08
N ARG A 75 -4.47 3.83 12.10
CA ARG A 75 -3.37 3.60 13.04
C ARG A 75 -2.13 3.03 12.35
N VAL A 76 -2.30 1.97 11.55
CA VAL A 76 -1.20 1.37 10.77
C VAL A 76 -0.54 2.39 9.86
N LEU A 77 -1.32 3.15 9.10
CA LEU A 77 -0.79 4.18 8.20
C LEU A 77 -0.10 5.32 8.96
N ALA A 78 -0.69 5.83 10.04
CA ALA A 78 -0.12 6.91 10.83
C ALA A 78 1.22 6.51 11.46
N ASP A 79 1.29 5.32 12.05
CA ASP A 79 2.53 4.79 12.64
C ASP A 79 3.62 4.64 11.57
N LEU A 80 3.26 4.12 10.40
CA LEU A 80 4.18 3.89 9.29
C LEU A 80 4.67 5.21 8.66
N ILE A 81 3.77 6.18 8.41
CA ILE A 81 4.10 7.51 7.89
C ILE A 81 5.01 8.26 8.88
N ASN A 82 4.72 8.19 10.18
CA ASN A 82 5.55 8.83 11.18
C ASN A 82 6.97 8.25 11.24
N LYS A 83 7.12 6.96 10.96
CA LYS A 83 8.41 6.27 10.94
C LYS A 83 9.20 6.53 9.67
N GLU A 84 8.58 6.39 8.49
CA GLU A 84 9.30 6.34 7.21
C GLU A 84 9.37 7.70 6.50
N LYS A 85 8.56 8.68 6.95
CA LYS A 85 8.51 10.07 6.48
C LYS A 85 8.48 10.14 4.93
N PRO A 86 7.42 9.61 4.30
CA PRO A 86 7.29 9.62 2.84
C PRO A 86 7.23 11.03 2.25
#